data_AF-A0AAE4IUA1-F1
#
_entry.id   AF-A0AAE4IUA1-F1
#
_cell.length_a   1.000
_cell.length_b   1.000
_cell.length_c   1.000
_cell.angle_alpha   90.00
_cell.angle_beta   90.00
_cell.angle_gamma   90.00
#
_symmetry.space_group_name_H-M   'P 1'
#
loop_
_entity.id
_entity.type
_entity.pdbx_description
1 polymer ?
#
loop_
_entity_poly.entity_id
_entity_poly.type
_entity_poly.pdbx_seq_one_letter_code
_entity_poly.pdbx_strand_id
1 'polypeptide(L)'
;MSSGDIARYVVTVTIPGESLTDLNELTNHFTLSGFLLTLTDEEGNVHDLGTNTYALISALSADEVKALASGLAESATGKPAEVAVTTWDEWQKKEQ
;
A
#
# COMPACT_ATOMS: atom_id res chain seq x y z
N MET A 1 10.35 -7.28 22.77
CA MET A 1 10.00 -6.65 21.48
C MET A 1 10.50 -7.59 20.40
N SER A 2 9.66 -8.45 19.84
CA SER A 2 10.06 -9.26 18.68
C SER A 2 10.11 -8.32 17.49
N SER A 3 11.30 -7.97 17.03
CA SER A 3 11.47 -7.42 15.69
C SER A 3 10.97 -8.48 14.72
N GLY A 4 9.80 -8.26 14.11
CA GLY A 4 9.36 -9.08 12.98
C GLY A 4 10.38 -8.96 11.85
N ASP A 5 10.53 -10.02 11.05
CA ASP A 5 11.34 -9.95 9.83
C ASP A 5 10.81 -8.82 8.94
N ILE A 6 11.73 -8.01 8.37
CA ILE A 6 11.34 -6.91 7.48
C ILE A 6 10.77 -7.51 6.20
N ALA A 7 9.51 -7.20 5.92
CA ALA A 7 8.79 -7.65 4.73
C ALA A 7 8.44 -6.46 3.83
N ARG A 8 8.24 -6.76 2.54
CA ARG A 8 7.71 -5.82 1.54
C ARG A 8 6.24 -6.16 1.30
N TYR A 9 5.36 -5.23 1.64
CA TYR A 9 3.93 -5.37 1.43
C TYR A 9 3.49 -4.50 0.27
N VAL A 10 2.50 -4.99 -0.48
CA VAL A 10 1.74 -4.22 -1.47
C VAL A 10 0.32 -4.08 -0.96
N VAL A 11 -0.16 -2.84 -0.92
CA VAL A 11 -1.44 -2.45 -0.35
C VAL A 11 -2.27 -1.82 -1.45
N THR A 12 -3.43 -2.42 -1.73
CA THR A 12 -4.41 -1.86 -2.67
C THR A 12 -5.60 -1.31 -1.89
N VAL A 13 -5.94 -0.06 -2.16
CA VAL A 13 -7.06 0.65 -1.56
C VAL A 13 -8.17 0.76 -2.59
N THR A 14 -9.40 0.42 -2.21
CA THR A 14 -10.57 0.54 -3.08
C THR A 14 -11.65 1.35 -2.37
N ILE A 15 -12.06 2.46 -2.98
CA ILE A 15 -13.13 3.31 -2.48
C ILE A 15 -14.29 3.28 -3.49
N PRO A 16 -15.50 2.85 -3.10
CA PRO A 16 -16.66 2.88 -3.98
C PRO A 16 -16.96 4.29 -4.48
N GLY A 17 -17.00 4.48 -5.81
CA GLY A 17 -17.28 5.77 -6.42
C GLY A 17 -16.18 6.81 -6.22
N GLU A 18 -14.92 6.37 -6.10
CA GLU A 18 -13.78 7.27 -5.98
C GLU A 18 -13.71 8.33 -7.09
N SER A 19 -13.33 9.53 -6.68
CA SER A 19 -13.06 10.68 -7.55
C SER A 19 -11.56 10.91 -7.69
N LEU A 20 -11.17 11.68 -8.70
CA LEU A 20 -9.77 12.11 -8.86
C LEU A 20 -9.22 12.84 -7.63
N THR A 21 -10.08 13.55 -6.89
CA THR A 21 -9.69 14.17 -5.62
C THR A 21 -9.36 13.12 -4.57
N ASP A 22 -10.16 12.06 -4.45
CA ASP A 22 -9.88 10.97 -3.50
C ASP A 22 -8.55 10.28 -3.84
N LEU A 23 -8.29 10.01 -5.12
CA LEU A 23 -7.03 9.41 -5.58
C LEU A 23 -5.81 10.26 -5.21
N ASN A 24 -5.93 11.58 -5.37
CA ASN A 24 -4.87 12.51 -5.03
C ASN A 24 -4.63 12.57 -3.51
N GLU A 25 -5.71 12.63 -2.71
CA GLU A 25 -5.61 12.66 -1.25
C GLU A 25 -5.01 11.36 -0.69
N LEU A 26 -5.43 10.20 -1.22
CA LEU A 26 -4.82 8.91 -0.89
C LEU A 26 -3.32 8.93 -1.18
N THR A 27 -2.95 9.33 -2.39
CA THR A 27 -1.54 9.37 -2.79
C THR A 27 -0.71 10.29 -1.88
N ASN A 28 -1.23 11.47 -1.55
CA ASN A 28 -0.55 12.40 -0.64
C ASN A 28 -0.39 11.80 0.77
N HIS A 29 -1.46 11.24 1.35
CA HIS A 29 -1.40 10.68 2.70
C HIS A 29 -0.49 9.46 2.81
N PHE A 30 -0.55 8.54 1.84
CA PHE A 30 0.27 7.34 1.83
C PHE A 30 1.75 7.68 1.64
N THR A 31 2.09 8.55 0.68
CA THR A 31 3.49 8.96 0.45
C THR A 31 4.08 9.74 1.63
N LEU A 32 3.31 10.64 2.25
CA LEU A 32 3.72 11.32 3.50
C LEU A 32 3.94 10.35 4.67
N SER A 33 3.22 9.22 4.67
CA SER A 33 3.35 8.17 5.68
C SER A 33 4.45 7.15 5.38
N GLY A 34 5.28 7.41 4.35
CA GLY A 34 6.41 6.57 3.98
C GLY A 34 6.07 5.37 3.10
N PHE A 35 4.85 5.31 2.55
CA PHE A 35 4.54 4.33 1.51
C PHE A 35 5.14 4.75 0.16
N LEU A 36 5.48 3.75 -0.64
CA LEU A 36 6.13 3.92 -1.93
C LEU A 36 5.12 3.66 -3.06
N LEU A 37 5.30 4.34 -4.20
CA LEU A 37 4.52 4.12 -5.42
C LEU A 37 5.14 3.08 -6.35
N THR A 38 6.42 2.78 -6.12
CA THR A 38 7.19 1.83 -6.90
C THR A 38 7.96 0.90 -5.97
N LEU A 39 8.26 -0.30 -6.46
CA LEU A 39 9.20 -1.21 -5.82
C LEU A 39 10.28 -1.62 -6.82
N THR A 40 11.50 -1.76 -6.32
CA THR A 40 12.63 -2.28 -7.10
C THR A 40 12.80 -3.76 -6.78
N ASP A 41 12.85 -4.60 -7.81
CA ASP A 41 13.15 -6.02 -7.63
C ASP A 41 14.65 -6.26 -7.36
N GLU A 42 15.03 -7.51 -7.15
CA GLU A 42 16.40 -7.90 -6.82
C GLU A 42 17.38 -7.71 -8.00
N GLU A 43 16.86 -7.62 -9.22
CA GLU A 43 17.64 -7.37 -10.44
C GLU A 43 17.82 -5.87 -10.72
N GLY A 44 17.15 -5.00 -9.94
CA GLY A 44 17.22 -3.55 -10.06
C GLY A 44 16.16 -2.95 -10.96
N ASN A 45 15.17 -3.73 -11.43
CA ASN A 45 14.08 -3.20 -12.25
C ASN A 45 13.05 -2.50 -11.35
N VAL A 46 12.60 -1.32 -11.77
CA VAL A 46 11.57 -0.55 -11.07
C VAL A 46 10.20 -0.96 -11.60
N HIS A 47 9.31 -1.34 -10.69
CA HIS A 47 7.92 -1.71 -10.97
C HIS A 47 7.00 -0.61 -10.45
N ASP A 48 6.14 -0.09 -11.34
CA ASP A 48 5.02 0.77 -10.97
C ASP A 48 3.91 -0.11 -10.39
N LEU A 49 3.38 0.27 -9.22
CA LEU A 49 2.37 -0.51 -8.53
C LEU A 49 0.94 -0.23 -9.04
N GLY A 50 0.75 0.84 -9.79
CA GLY A 50 -0.53 1.26 -10.34
C GLY A 50 -1.38 2.13 -9.38
N THR A 51 -2.53 2.56 -9.89
CA THR A 51 -3.46 3.43 -9.17
C THR A 51 -3.91 2.81 -7.86
N ASN A 52 -3.96 3.62 -6.79
CA ASN A 52 -4.37 3.22 -5.43
C ASN A 52 -3.61 2.04 -4.84
N THR A 53 -2.40 1.78 -5.35
CA THR A 53 -1.58 0.68 -4.88
C THR A 53 -0.25 1.23 -4.40
N TYR A 54 0.12 0.84 -3.19
CA TYR A 54 1.22 1.42 -2.44
C TYR A 54 2.04 0.32 -1.78
N ALA A 55 3.35 0.49 -1.69
CA ALA A 55 4.20 -0.43 -0.97
C ALA A 55 4.62 0.09 0.40
N LEU A 56 4.79 -0.82 1.34
CA LEU A 56 5.39 -0.54 2.64
C LEU A 56 6.44 -1.60 2.97
N ILE A 57 7.65 -1.14 3.26
CA ILE A 57 8.74 -2.00 3.75
C ILE A 57 8.78 -1.85 5.27
N SER A 58 8.43 -2.91 5.99
CA SER A 58 8.22 -2.81 7.44
C SER A 58 8.38 -4.15 8.15
N ALA A 59 8.66 -4.09 9.46
CA ALA A 59 8.62 -5.23 10.38
C ALA A 59 7.21 -5.48 10.96
N LEU A 60 6.23 -4.65 10.59
CA LEU A 60 4.82 -4.86 10.95
C LEU A 60 4.29 -6.15 10.31
N SER A 61 3.34 -6.79 11.00
CA SER A 61 2.55 -7.87 10.43
C SER A 61 1.58 -7.36 9.35
N ALA A 62 1.13 -8.24 8.46
CA ALA A 62 0.17 -7.89 7.42
C ALA A 62 -1.13 -7.25 7.98
N ASP A 63 -1.61 -7.72 9.14
CA ASP A 63 -2.79 -7.17 9.81
C ASP A 63 -2.55 -5.76 10.35
N GLU A 64 -1.36 -5.49 10.90
CA GLU A 64 -0.97 -4.14 11.35
C GLU A 64 -0.80 -3.19 10.15
N VAL A 65 -0.23 -3.66 9.04
CA VAL A 65 -0.17 -2.89 7.79
C VAL A 65 -1.56 -2.58 7.26
N LYS A 66 -2.47 -3.56 7.27
CA LYS A 66 -3.87 -3.36 6.87
C LYS A 66 -4.57 -2.34 7.75
N ALA A 67 -4.40 -2.42 9.07
CA ALA A 67 -4.98 -1.48 10.02
C ALA A 67 -4.44 -0.05 9.80
N LEU A 68 -3.12 0.09 9.61
CA LEU A 68 -2.48 1.38 9.30
C LEU A 68 -3.04 1.98 8.00
N ALA A 69 -3.02 1.21 6.91
CA ALA A 69 -3.50 1.67 5.62
C ALA A 69 -4.99 2.02 5.63
N SER A 70 -5.81 1.27 6.38
CA SER A 70 -7.24 1.58 6.52
C SER A 70 -7.45 2.91 7.23
N GLY A 71 -6.72 3.17 8.31
CA GLY A 71 -6.78 4.45 9.03
C GLY A 71 -6.32 5.63 8.18
N LEU A 72 -5.28 5.43 7.35
CA LEU A 72 -4.80 6.45 6.41
C LEU A 72 -5.83 6.75 5.32
N ALA A 73 -6.44 5.71 4.73
CA ALA A 73 -7.45 5.88 3.68
C ALA A 73 -8.70 6.63 4.20
N GLU A 74 -9.16 6.28 5.40
CA GLU A 74 -10.27 6.97 6.06
C GLU A 74 -9.90 8.42 6.40
N SER A 75 -8.70 8.67 6.93
CA SER A 75 -8.23 10.03 7.23
C SER A 75 -8.11 10.90 5.97
N ALA A 76 -7.68 10.32 4.86
CA ALA A 76 -7.47 11.05 3.61
C ALA A 76 -8.79 11.43 2.92
N THR A 77 -9.78 10.54 2.98
CA THR A 77 -10.98 10.65 2.13
C THR A 77 -12.29 10.82 2.90
N GLY A 78 -12.29 10.56 4.21
CA GLY A 78 -13.50 10.52 5.04
C GLY A 78 -14.50 9.43 4.62
N LYS A 79 -14.07 8.46 3.81
CA LYS A 79 -14.92 7.43 3.21
C LYS A 79 -14.49 6.04 3.68
N PRO A 80 -15.43 5.07 3.72
CA PRO A 80 -15.07 3.68 3.91
C PRO A 80 -14.22 3.21 2.71
N ALA A 81 -13.09 2.58 3.03
CA ALA A 81 -12.20 1.99 2.04
C ALA A 81 -12.03 0.49 2.31
N GLU A 82 -12.03 -0.30 1.25
CA GLU A 82 -11.58 -1.68 1.31
C GLU A 82 -10.07 -1.71 1.11
N VAL A 83 -9.35 -2.36 2.03
CA VAL A 83 -7.90 -2.48 1.99
C VAL A 83 -7.50 -3.94 1.87
N ALA A 84 -6.80 -4.26 0.78
CA ALA A 84 -6.15 -5.53 0.56
C ALA A 84 -4.64 -5.38 0.78
N VAL A 85 -4.02 -6.36 1.44
CA VAL A 85 -2.58 -6.42 1.67
C VAL A 85 -2.07 -7.76 1.17
N THR A 86 -1.04 -7.74 0.34
CA THR A 86 -0.32 -8.92 -0.13
C THR A 86 1.17 -8.72 0.10
N THR A 87 1.94 -9.81 0.11
CA THR A 87 3.41 -9.68 0.04
C THR A 87 3.83 -9.27 -1.37
N TRP A 88 5.02 -8.68 -1.49
CA TRP A 88 5.64 -8.37 -2.78
C TRP A 88 5.73 -9.61 -3.69
N ASP A 89 6.19 -10.75 -3.14
CA ASP A 89 6.36 -11.99 -3.90
C ASP A 89 5.03 -12.54 -4.44
N GLU A 90 3.93 -12.35 -3.70
CA GLU A 90 2.59 -12.73 -4.16
C GLU A 90 2.05 -11.76 -5.21
N TRP A 91 2.35 -10.46 -5.09
CA TRP A 91 1.94 -9.45 -6.05
C TRP A 91 2.64 -9.64 -7.39
N GLN A 92 3.97 -9.85 -7.39
CA GLN A 92 4.73 -10.09 -8.63
C GLN A 92 4.23 -11.29 -9.43
N LYS A 93 3.75 -12.34 -8.75
CA LYS A 93 3.17 -13.52 -9.42
C LYS A 93 1.83 -13.24 -10.11
N LYS A 94 1.11 -12.19 -9.72
CA LYS A 94 -0.16 -11.79 -10.32
C LYS A 94 0.01 -10.84 -11.51
N GLU A 95 1.12 -10.10 -11.53
CA GLU A 95 1.45 -9.17 -12.62
C GLU A 95 2.09 -9.85 -13.84
N GLN A 96 2.55 -11.09 -13.71
CA GLN A 96 3.07 -11.92 -14.82
C GLN A 96 1.96 -12.66 -15.56
#